data_AF-U6D546-F1
#
_entry.id   AF-U6D546-F1
#
_cell.length_a   1.000
_cell.length_b   1.000
_cell.length_c   1.000
_cell.angle_alpha   90.00
_cell.angle_beta   90.00
_cell.angle_gamma   90.00
#
_symmetry.space_group_name_H-M   'P 1'
#
loop_
_entity.id
_entity.type
_entity.pdbx_description
1 polymer ?
#
loop_
_entity_poly.entity_id
_entity_poly.type
_entity_poly.pdbx_seq_one_letter_code
_entity_poly.pdbx_strand_id
1 'polypeptide(L)'
;SKFSKAEWEKKRMDKAIGYSFAIVGINITDLAYNLLVSGALKTHFYNIAPEAPTLSHFQQTFCYLMHEFHKFWIEEDPMDIMEFNRVREKFRKRIIRQLQNPDMALCPHFAASEGLINM
;
A
#
# COMPACT_ATOMS: atom_id res chain seq x y z
N SER A 1 -11.28 -22.83 -27.64
CA SER A 1 -11.54 -21.61 -28.43
C SER A 1 -10.41 -20.63 -28.18
N LYS A 2 -9.66 -20.21 -29.21
CA LYS A 2 -8.55 -19.24 -29.05
C LYS A 2 -9.14 -17.84 -29.18
N PHE A 3 -9.12 -17.07 -28.10
CA PHE A 3 -9.53 -15.66 -28.08
C PHE A 3 -8.75 -14.88 -29.14
N SER A 4 -9.45 -14.05 -29.92
CA SER A 4 -8.83 -13.18 -30.92
C SER A 4 -8.08 -12.03 -30.26
N LYS A 5 -7.08 -11.47 -30.95
CA LYS A 5 -6.28 -10.34 -30.47
C LYS A 5 -7.16 -9.12 -30.12
N ALA A 6 -8.20 -8.87 -30.90
CA ALA A 6 -9.16 -7.80 -30.66
C ALA A 6 -10.01 -8.02 -29.41
N GLU A 7 -10.40 -9.27 -29.11
CA GLU A 7 -11.13 -9.60 -27.88
C GLU A 7 -10.22 -9.53 -26.64
N TRP A 8 -8.94 -9.87 -26.78
CA TRP A 8 -7.92 -9.65 -25.73
C TRP A 8 -7.68 -8.16 -25.45
N GLU A 9 -7.58 -7.35 -26.49
CA GLU A 9 -7.39 -5.90 -26.38
C GLU A 9 -8.65 -5.22 -25.83
N LYS A 10 -9.84 -5.64 -26.29
CA LYS A 10 -11.11 -5.16 -25.75
C LYS A 10 -11.31 -5.56 -24.29
N LYS A 11 -11.00 -6.79 -23.88
CA LYS A 11 -11.02 -7.21 -22.47
C LYS A 11 -10.04 -6.40 -21.60
N ARG A 12 -8.88 -6.00 -22.15
CA ARG A 12 -7.92 -5.09 -21.47
C ARG A 12 -8.47 -3.67 -21.31
N MET A 13 -9.29 -3.20 -22.24
CA MET A 13 -9.87 -1.85 -22.22
C MET A 13 -11.17 -1.76 -21.42
N ASP A 14 -11.98 -2.83 -21.43
CA ASP A 14 -13.24 -2.95 -20.67
C ASP A 14 -12.98 -3.28 -19.19
N LYS A 15 -11.79 -3.82 -18.86
CA LYS A 15 -11.36 -3.94 -17.47
C LYS A 15 -10.99 -2.54 -16.98
N ALA A 16 -11.92 -1.87 -16.33
CA ALA A 16 -11.62 -0.71 -15.51
C ALA A 16 -10.73 -1.17 -14.33
N ILE A 17 -9.43 -1.34 -14.60
CA ILE A 17 -8.38 -1.77 -13.65
C ILE A 17 -8.09 -0.68 -12.59
N GLY A 18 -8.72 0.49 -12.72
CA GLY A 18 -8.55 1.60 -11.78
C GLY A 18 -9.42 1.46 -10.53
N TYR A 19 -8.88 1.90 -9.40
CA TYR A 19 -9.66 2.21 -8.20
C TYR A 19 -9.86 3.73 -8.09
N SER A 20 -10.88 4.15 -7.34
CA SER A 20 -11.04 5.57 -7.01
C SER A 20 -9.90 6.02 -6.09
N PHE A 21 -9.02 6.89 -6.59
CA PHE A 21 -7.86 7.37 -5.84
C PHE A 21 -8.25 8.02 -4.51
N ALA A 22 -9.34 8.81 -4.49
CA ALA A 22 -9.83 9.46 -3.28
C ALA A 22 -10.36 8.44 -2.25
N ILE A 23 -11.13 7.44 -2.70
CA ILE A 23 -11.65 6.39 -1.81
C ILE A 23 -10.47 5.59 -1.21
N VAL A 24 -9.49 5.22 -2.03
CA VAL A 24 -8.29 4.51 -1.55
C VAL A 24 -7.49 5.38 -0.59
N GLY A 25 -7.29 6.66 -0.90
CA GLY A 25 -6.60 7.60 -0.01
C GLY A 25 -7.21 7.63 1.40
N ILE A 26 -8.53 7.82 1.50
CA ILE A 26 -9.25 7.81 2.80
C ILE A 26 -9.04 6.49 3.54
N ASN A 27 -9.14 5.36 2.83
CA ASN A 27 -8.98 4.03 3.44
C ASN A 27 -7.55 3.75 3.90
N ILE A 28 -6.54 4.20 3.15
CA ILE A 28 -5.15 4.04 3.51
C ILE A 28 -4.78 4.98 4.66
N THR A 29 -5.34 6.19 4.72
CA THR A 29 -5.20 7.08 5.88
C THR A 29 -5.79 6.43 7.14
N ASP A 30 -7.00 5.87 7.07
CA ASP A 30 -7.62 5.14 8.18
C ASP A 30 -6.77 3.92 8.61
N LEU A 31 -6.26 3.14 7.65
CA LEU A 31 -5.35 2.03 7.93
C LEU A 31 -4.09 2.50 8.67
N ALA A 32 -3.39 3.51 8.13
CA ALA A 32 -2.16 4.03 8.73
C ALA A 32 -2.41 4.52 10.16
N TYR A 33 -3.49 5.28 10.36
CA TYR A 33 -3.90 5.78 11.68
C TYR A 33 -4.20 4.63 12.66
N ASN A 34 -4.96 3.62 12.23
CA ASN A 34 -5.30 2.48 13.08
C ASN A 34 -4.05 1.64 13.43
N LEU A 35 -3.10 1.49 12.51
CA LEU A 35 -1.82 0.84 12.80
C LEU A 35 -0.96 1.64 13.78
N LEU A 36 -1.01 2.98 13.73
CA LEU A 36 -0.35 3.86 14.69
C LEU A 36 -0.96 3.71 16.09
N VAL A 37 -2.28 3.91 16.22
CA VAL A 37 -2.99 3.91 17.51
C VAL A 37 -2.97 2.54 18.19
N SER A 38 -3.08 1.45 17.42
CA SER A 38 -2.94 0.09 17.94
C SER A 38 -1.51 -0.28 18.36
N GLY A 39 -0.52 0.55 18.00
CA GLY A 39 0.89 0.29 18.27
C GLY A 39 1.56 -0.67 17.29
N ALA A 40 0.86 -1.15 16.26
CA ALA A 40 1.43 -2.04 15.25
C ALA A 40 2.60 -1.39 14.48
N LEU A 41 2.61 -0.06 14.32
CA LEU A 41 3.72 0.66 13.68
C LEU A 41 4.94 0.86 14.57
N LYS A 42 4.92 0.48 15.86
CA LYS A 42 6.10 0.63 16.74
C LYS A 42 7.33 -0.06 16.15
N THR A 43 7.15 -1.28 15.64
CA THR A 43 8.21 -2.05 14.97
C THR A 43 8.85 -1.25 13.85
N HIS A 44 8.03 -0.67 12.97
CA HIS A 44 8.53 0.16 11.87
C HIS A 44 9.25 1.41 12.39
N PHE A 45 8.61 2.19 13.25
CA PHE A 45 9.15 3.48 13.69
C PHE A 45 10.42 3.35 14.52
N TYR A 46 10.55 2.32 15.36
CA TYR A 46 11.79 2.08 16.11
C TYR A 46 12.95 1.63 15.22
N ASN A 47 12.65 1.03 14.06
CA ASN A 47 13.68 0.63 13.09
C ASN A 47 14.12 1.78 12.17
N ILE A 48 13.30 2.82 12.00
CA ILE A 48 13.59 3.90 11.02
C ILE A 48 13.86 5.28 11.64
N ALA A 49 13.45 5.51 12.88
CA ALA A 49 13.64 6.77 13.58
C ALA A 49 14.45 6.49 14.86
N PRO A 50 15.79 6.66 14.82
CA PRO A 50 16.65 6.45 15.99
C PRO A 50 16.30 7.35 17.18
N GLU A 51 15.69 8.50 16.89
CA GLU A 51 15.18 9.45 17.88
C GLU A 51 13.65 9.28 18.07
N ALA A 52 12.89 10.36 17.89
CA ALA A 52 11.43 10.36 18.03
C ALA A 52 10.73 10.34 16.66
N PRO A 53 9.71 9.48 16.45
CA PRO A 53 8.88 9.53 15.26
C PRO A 53 8.18 10.89 15.12
N THR A 54 8.02 11.34 13.88
CA THR A 54 7.43 12.65 13.55
C THR A 54 6.28 12.48 12.57
N LEU A 55 5.51 13.54 12.33
CA LEU A 55 4.46 13.51 11.31
C LEU A 55 5.01 13.19 9.91
N SER A 56 6.26 13.58 9.62
CA SER A 56 6.93 13.23 8.36
C SER A 56 7.09 11.71 8.20
N HIS A 57 7.50 11.02 9.26
CA HIS A 57 7.59 9.55 9.26
C HIS A 57 6.23 8.90 9.00
N PHE A 58 5.16 9.42 9.62
CA PHE A 58 3.80 8.95 9.35
C PHE A 58 3.36 9.19 7.90
N GLN A 59 3.68 10.36 7.33
CA GLN A 59 3.40 10.67 5.93
C GLN A 59 4.17 9.73 4.98
N GLN A 60 5.42 9.39 5.30
CA GLN A 60 6.20 8.42 4.53
C GLN A 60 5.58 7.01 4.61
N THR A 61 5.11 6.58 5.78
CA THR A 61 4.35 5.33 5.92
C THR A 61 3.08 5.36 5.07
N PHE A 62 2.33 6.47 5.04
CA PHE A 62 1.17 6.63 4.16
C PHE A 62 1.55 6.48 2.68
N CYS A 63 2.60 7.17 2.23
CA CYS A 63 3.07 7.07 0.85
C CYS A 63 3.50 5.65 0.47
N TYR A 64 4.20 4.95 1.37
CA TYR A 64 4.54 3.53 1.20
C TYR A 64 3.29 2.67 1.05
N LEU A 65 2.31 2.81 1.95
CA LEU A 65 1.08 2.03 1.93
C LEU A 65 0.26 2.28 0.66
N MET A 66 0.18 3.53 0.19
CA MET A 66 -0.48 3.87 -1.08
C MET A 66 0.19 3.17 -2.27
N HIS A 67 1.53 3.23 -2.34
CA HIS A 67 2.31 2.60 -3.40
C HIS A 67 2.19 1.07 -3.38
N GLU A 68 2.31 0.46 -2.21
CA GLU A 68 2.19 -0.99 -2.07
C GLU A 68 0.76 -1.46 -2.29
N PHE A 69 -0.25 -0.69 -1.90
CA PHE A 69 -1.64 -1.00 -2.24
C PHE A 69 -1.86 -0.99 -3.75
N HIS A 70 -1.29 -0.01 -4.46
CA HIS A 70 -1.39 0.05 -5.92
C HIS A 70 -0.83 -1.21 -6.60
N LYS A 71 0.39 -1.62 -6.21
CA LYS A 71 0.98 -2.88 -6.69
C LYS A 71 0.12 -4.08 -6.34
N PHE A 72 -0.33 -4.16 -5.09
CA PHE A 72 -1.16 -5.25 -4.60
C PHE A 72 -2.50 -5.36 -5.35
N TRP A 73 -3.11 -4.21 -5.68
CA TRP A 73 -4.34 -4.16 -6.47
C TRP A 73 -4.15 -4.76 -7.87
N ILE A 74 -3.04 -4.41 -8.53
CA ILE A 74 -2.70 -4.96 -9.84
C ILE A 74 -2.43 -6.47 -9.75
N GLU A 75 -1.69 -6.91 -8.72
CA GLU A 75 -1.39 -8.33 -8.49
C GLU A 75 -2.65 -9.18 -8.20
N GLU A 76 -3.60 -8.64 -7.42
CA GLU A 76 -4.88 -9.32 -7.13
C GLU A 76 -5.81 -9.41 -8.33
N ASP A 77 -5.56 -8.60 -9.36
CA ASP A 77 -6.27 -8.58 -10.65
C ASP A 77 -7.81 -8.63 -10.52
N PRO A 78 -8.44 -7.82 -9.65
CA PRO A 78 -9.87 -7.93 -9.35
C PRO A 78 -10.72 -7.77 -10.60
N MET A 79 -11.89 -8.43 -10.60
CA MET A 79 -12.83 -8.38 -11.71
C MET A 79 -13.34 -6.96 -11.93
N ASP A 80 -13.72 -6.29 -10.84
CA ASP A 80 -14.24 -4.93 -10.83
C ASP A 80 -14.09 -4.26 -9.46
N ILE A 81 -14.57 -3.02 -9.36
CA ILE A 81 -14.48 -2.19 -8.16
C ILE A 81 -15.27 -2.74 -6.95
N MET A 82 -16.25 -3.63 -7.16
CA MET A 82 -17.03 -4.23 -6.07
C MET A 82 -16.16 -5.13 -5.19
N GLU A 83 -15.03 -5.63 -5.73
CA GLU A 83 -14.05 -6.39 -4.97
C GLU A 83 -13.18 -5.52 -4.04
N PHE A 84 -13.36 -4.20 -4.06
CA PHE A 84 -12.53 -3.26 -3.29
C PHE A 84 -12.42 -3.64 -1.81
N ASN A 85 -13.53 -3.93 -1.14
CA ASN A 85 -13.52 -4.27 0.28
C ASN A 85 -12.76 -5.57 0.57
N ARG A 86 -12.87 -6.57 -0.33
CA ARG A 86 -12.14 -7.84 -0.22
C ARG A 86 -10.64 -7.62 -0.35
N VAL A 87 -10.22 -6.87 -1.37
CA VAL A 87 -8.82 -6.58 -1.65
C VAL A 87 -8.21 -5.72 -0.53
N ARG A 88 -8.93 -4.68 -0.07
CA ARG A 88 -8.54 -3.81 1.05
C ARG A 88 -8.30 -4.61 2.33
N GLU A 89 -9.20 -5.50 2.71
CA GLU A 89 -9.03 -6.30 3.93
C GLU A 89 -7.88 -7.29 3.81
N LYS A 90 -7.68 -7.88 2.62
CA LYS A 90 -6.54 -8.76 2.36
C LYS A 90 -5.21 -8.00 2.47
N PHE A 91 -5.15 -6.78 1.92
CA PHE A 91 -3.98 -5.90 2.04
C PHE A 91 -3.70 -5.54 3.50
N ARG A 92 -4.72 -5.13 4.26
CA ARG A 92 -4.60 -4.83 5.70
C ARG A 92 -3.98 -6.01 6.47
N LYS A 93 -4.47 -7.23 6.25
CA LYS A 93 -3.93 -8.44 6.89
C LYS A 93 -2.47 -8.71 6.51
N ARG A 94 -2.08 -8.45 5.25
CA ARG A 94 -0.70 -8.55 4.78
C ARG A 94 0.22 -7.57 5.53
N ILE A 95 -0.18 -6.30 5.65
CA ILE A 95 0.60 -5.28 6.36
C ILE A 95 0.75 -5.61 7.85
N ILE A 96 -0.33 -6.02 8.52
CA ILE A 96 -0.27 -6.42 9.94
C ILE A 96 0.71 -7.59 10.12
N ARG A 97 0.66 -8.60 9.24
CA ARG A 97 1.57 -9.75 9.29
C ARG A 97 3.02 -9.33 9.08
N GLN A 98 3.30 -8.40 8.17
CA GLN A 98 4.66 -7.87 7.96
C GLN A 98 5.18 -7.18 9.23
N LEU A 99 4.36 -6.36 9.88
CA LEU A 99 4.71 -5.62 11.10
C LEU A 99 4.94 -6.52 12.33
N GLN A 100 4.56 -7.80 12.27
CA GLN A 100 4.89 -8.78 13.32
C GLN A 100 6.37 -9.21 13.29
N ASN A 101 7.07 -9.01 12.17
CA ASN A 101 8.51 -9.24 12.10
C ASN A 101 9.25 -8.08 12.81
N PRO A 102 10.02 -8.33 13.88
CA PRO A 102 10.72 -7.28 14.63
C PRO A 102 11.66 -6.41 13.78
N ASP A 103 12.21 -6.95 12.70
CA ASP A 103 13.15 -6.24 11.80
C ASP A 103 12.43 -5.51 10.65
N MET A 104 11.09 -5.46 10.67
CA MET A 104 10.32 -4.85 9.59
C MET A 104 10.47 -3.33 9.59
N ALA A 105 10.83 -2.80 8.43
CA ALA A 105 10.72 -1.38 8.11
C ALA A 105 9.90 -1.18 6.83
N LEU A 106 8.76 -0.49 6.94
CA LEU A 106 7.89 -0.13 5.82
C LEU A 106 8.49 1.04 5.03
N CYS A 107 9.71 0.86 4.52
CA CYS A 107 10.44 1.90 3.81
C CYS A 107 10.10 1.87 2.32
N PRO A 108 9.63 2.99 1.76
CA PRO A 108 9.64 3.13 0.33
C PRO A 108 11.09 3.33 -0.13
N HIS A 109 11.61 2.43 -0.96
CA HIS A 109 12.78 2.73 -1.78
C HIS A 109 12.34 3.76 -2.84
N PHE A 110 12.24 5.02 -2.45
CA PHE A 110 12.15 6.10 -3.42
C PHE A 110 13.57 6.36 -3.91
N ALA A 111 13.84 6.17 -5.20
CA ALA A 111 15.13 6.53 -5.79
C ALA A 111 15.53 8.00 -5.51
N ALA A 112 14.56 8.86 -5.16
CA ALA A 112 14.78 10.25 -4.77
C ALA A 112 15.13 10.46 -3.27
N SER A 113 14.94 9.47 -2.39
CA SER A 113 15.21 9.62 -0.94
C SER A 113 16.62 9.19 -0.52
N GLU A 114 17.40 8.55 -1.40
CA GLU A 114 18.77 8.10 -1.09
C GLU A 114 19.71 9.26 -0.73
N GLY A 115 19.42 10.49 -1.18
CA GLY A 115 20.19 11.70 -0.84
C GLY A 115 19.79 12.39 0.47
N LEU A 116 18.67 12.01 1.11
CA LEU A 116 18.13 12.68 2.30
C LEU A 116 18.34 11.89 3.60
N ILE A 117 18.77 10.63 3.51
CA ILE A 117 19.00 9.76 4.68
C ILE A 117 20.39 10.01 5.30
N ASN A 118 21.24 10.82 4.67
CA ASN A 118 22.59 11.19 5.13
C ASN A 118 22.73 12.68 5.51
N MET A 119 21.66 13.36 5.95
CA MET A 119 21.74 14.72 6.49
C MET A 119 21.24 14.79 7.93
#